data_AF-A0A4V6KWR7-F1
#
_entry.id   AF-A0A4V6KWR7-F1
#
_cell.length_a   1.000
_cell.length_b   1.000
_cell.length_c   1.000
_cell.angle_alpha   90.00
_cell.angle_beta   90.00
_cell.angle_gamma   90.00
#
_symmetry.space_group_name_H-M   'P 1'
#
loop_
_entity.id
_entity.type
_entity.pdbx_description
1 polymer ?
#
loop_
_entity_poly.entity_id
_entity_poly.type
_entity_poly.pdbx_seq_one_letter_code
_entity_poly.pdbx_strand_id
1 'polypeptide(L)'
;MLMRDVNHQQLAASLLDQGSANPTAVYRTDGTGDGSDLFRKHHVSGEVIRLQLEQQGWQRQVRGRSDGPAQVFSHPDYQGEIGLIMPYEKDFCASCNRLRVSAIGNLHLCLFGEQGITLRDLLADDGQLEQLKMRIQSGLQTKKQTHFLHQGNSGLTQNLSFIGG
;
A
#
# COMPACT_ATOMS: atom_id res chain seq x y z
N MET A 1 -10.84 -2.84 4.99
CA MET A 1 -10.79 -2.08 6.25
C MET A 1 -10.96 -3.04 7.43
N LEU A 2 -9.93 -3.20 8.26
CA LEU A 2 -10.00 -4.02 9.46
C LEU A 2 -10.39 -3.16 10.66
N MET A 3 -11.48 -3.53 11.32
CA MET A 3 -12.13 -2.76 12.36
C MET A 3 -12.33 -3.61 13.64
N ARG A 4 -11.84 -3.07 14.76
CA ARG A 4 -12.07 -3.53 16.13
C ARG A 4 -13.57 -3.56 16.39
N ASP A 5 -14.01 -4.66 16.99
CA ASP A 5 -15.40 -4.98 17.32
C ASP A 5 -16.37 -5.12 16.12
N VAL A 6 -15.85 -5.12 14.89
CA VAL A 6 -16.63 -5.36 13.66
C VAL A 6 -16.20 -6.64 12.96
N ASN A 7 -14.91 -6.78 12.63
CA ASN A 7 -14.39 -7.94 11.89
C ASN A 7 -13.04 -8.45 12.39
N HIS A 8 -12.44 -7.83 13.41
CA HIS A 8 -11.13 -8.23 13.93
C HIS A 8 -11.07 -9.68 14.47
N GLN A 9 -12.17 -10.22 15.00
CA GLN A 9 -12.22 -11.60 15.51
C GLN A 9 -12.35 -12.64 14.39
N GLN A 10 -12.80 -12.24 13.19
CA GLN A 10 -12.91 -13.14 12.04
C GLN A 10 -11.53 -13.46 11.42
N LEU A 11 -10.48 -12.70 11.76
CA LEU A 11 -9.09 -13.03 11.39
C LEU A 11 -8.72 -14.44 11.86
N ALA A 12 -8.90 -14.73 13.15
CA ALA A 12 -8.49 -16.03 13.69
C ALA A 12 -9.36 -17.18 13.15
N ALA A 13 -10.67 -16.96 13.01
CA ALA A 13 -11.61 -18.00 12.59
C ALA A 13 -11.52 -18.33 11.08
N SER A 14 -11.30 -17.34 10.21
CA SER A 14 -11.21 -17.57 8.76
C SER A 14 -9.87 -18.15 8.30
N LEU A 15 -8.80 -17.94 9.08
CA LEU A 15 -7.48 -18.52 8.83
C LEU A 15 -7.42 -20.03 9.12
N LEU A 16 -8.26 -20.52 10.04
CA LEU A 16 -8.27 -21.91 10.49
C LEU A 16 -9.19 -22.83 9.65
N ASP A 17 -10.15 -22.28 8.91
CA ASP A 17 -11.23 -23.07 8.28
C ASP A 17 -11.04 -23.32 6.77
N GLN A 18 -10.01 -22.75 6.14
CA GLN A 18 -9.87 -22.76 4.68
C GLN A 18 -8.74 -23.68 4.22
N GLY A 19 -9.02 -24.99 4.23
CA GLY A 19 -8.21 -26.04 3.59
C GLY A 19 -8.30 -26.07 2.05
N SER A 20 -8.21 -24.92 1.38
CA SER A 20 -8.34 -24.81 -0.09
C SER A 20 -7.16 -24.08 -0.71
N ALA A 21 -6.62 -24.67 -1.79
CA ALA A 21 -5.53 -24.19 -2.65
C ALA A 21 -5.32 -22.66 -2.68
N ASN A 22 -4.17 -22.20 -2.20
CA ASN A 22 -3.64 -20.84 -2.27
C ASN A 22 -4.57 -19.69 -1.82
N PRO A 23 -4.91 -19.57 -0.52
CA PRO A 23 -5.52 -18.36 -0.01
C PRO A 23 -4.42 -17.32 0.25
N THR A 24 -4.26 -16.35 -0.66
CA THR A 24 -3.53 -15.11 -0.37
C THR A 24 -4.50 -14.12 0.27
N ALA A 25 -4.44 -13.92 1.58
CA ALA A 25 -5.29 -12.95 2.27
C ALA A 25 -4.55 -11.61 2.40
N VAL A 26 -5.04 -10.57 1.73
CA VAL A 26 -4.45 -9.22 1.80
C VAL A 26 -5.29 -8.31 2.68
N TYR A 27 -4.75 -7.92 3.83
CA TYR A 27 -5.41 -7.02 4.77
C TYR A 27 -4.90 -5.59 4.60
N ARG A 28 -5.82 -4.65 4.42
CA ARG A 28 -5.53 -3.22 4.33
C ARG A 28 -6.12 -2.48 5.53
N THR A 29 -5.27 -1.71 6.21
CA THR A 29 -5.68 -0.74 7.23
C THR A 29 -5.72 0.66 6.59
N ASP A 30 -6.83 1.00 5.96
CA ASP A 30 -7.11 2.32 5.41
C ASP A 30 -7.93 3.18 6.37
N GLY A 31 -7.69 4.49 6.35
CA GLY A 31 -8.37 5.49 7.18
C GLY A 31 -8.60 6.81 6.43
N THR A 32 -8.77 6.76 5.11
CA THR A 32 -9.07 7.95 4.30
C THR A 32 -10.57 8.14 4.17
N GLY A 33 -11.12 9.21 4.74
CA GLY A 33 -12.53 9.59 4.66
C GLY A 33 -12.99 10.49 5.82
N ASP A 34 -14.19 11.02 5.67
CA ASP A 34 -15.00 11.84 6.60
C ASP A 34 -15.39 11.14 7.93
N GLY A 35 -14.98 9.88 8.13
CA GLY A 35 -15.25 9.07 9.32
C GLY A 35 -14.12 9.03 10.36
N SER A 36 -13.42 10.16 10.59
CA SER A 36 -12.23 10.24 11.45
C SER A 36 -12.44 9.69 12.88
N ASP A 37 -13.64 9.86 13.45
CA ASP A 37 -13.99 9.36 14.79
C ASP A 37 -14.28 7.86 14.82
N LEU A 38 -14.90 7.30 13.77
CA LEU A 38 -15.16 5.87 13.67
C LEU A 38 -13.84 5.10 13.44
N PHE A 39 -12.96 5.64 12.60
CA PHE A 39 -11.62 5.11 12.40
C PHE A 39 -10.81 5.15 13.70
N ARG A 40 -10.79 6.27 14.43
CA ARG A 40 -10.08 6.34 15.72
C ARG A 40 -10.61 5.35 16.75
N LYS A 41 -11.91 5.12 16.81
CA LYS A 41 -12.54 4.22 17.80
C LYS A 41 -12.35 2.74 17.47
N HIS A 42 -12.33 2.39 16.19
CA HIS A 42 -12.34 0.98 15.75
C HIS A 42 -11.08 0.59 14.96
N HIS A 43 -10.07 1.43 14.79
CA HIS A 43 -8.86 1.04 14.08
C HIS A 43 -8.05 0.00 14.89
N VAL A 44 -7.76 -1.14 14.26
CA VAL A 44 -6.72 -2.07 14.71
C VAL A 44 -5.44 -1.73 13.96
N SER A 45 -4.40 -1.36 14.70
CA SER A 45 -3.08 -1.16 14.11
C SER A 45 -2.63 -2.45 13.44
N GLY A 46 -2.07 -2.34 12.23
CA GLY A 46 -1.50 -3.50 11.55
C GLY A 46 -0.37 -4.15 12.35
N GLU A 47 0.28 -3.40 13.25
CA GLU A 47 1.26 -3.92 14.20
C GLU A 47 0.65 -4.97 15.15
N VAL A 48 -0.58 -4.77 15.61
CA VAL A 48 -1.27 -5.73 16.50
C VAL A 48 -1.49 -7.05 15.76
N ILE A 49 -1.91 -6.99 14.49
CA ILE A 49 -2.13 -8.18 13.66
C ILE A 49 -0.79 -8.86 13.39
N ARG A 50 0.26 -8.09 13.07
CA ARG A 50 1.61 -8.62 12.87
C ARG A 50 2.07 -9.41 14.09
N LEU A 51 1.96 -8.83 15.29
CA LEU A 51 2.36 -9.50 16.53
C LEU A 51 1.53 -10.76 16.79
N GLN A 52 0.24 -10.76 16.49
CA GLN A 52 -0.61 -11.94 16.61
C GLN A 52 -0.18 -13.06 15.65
N LEU A 53 0.13 -12.73 14.40
CA LEU A 53 0.63 -13.69 13.42
C LEU A 53 1.96 -14.32 13.88
N GLU A 54 2.90 -13.48 14.34
CA GLU A 54 4.19 -13.94 14.86
C GLU A 54 4.02 -14.87 16.08
N GLN A 55 3.11 -14.53 17.01
CA GLN A 55 2.80 -15.37 18.17
C GLN A 55 2.15 -16.72 17.79
N GLN A 56 1.42 -16.74 16.68
CA GLN A 56 0.79 -17.95 16.12
C GLN A 56 1.74 -18.77 15.24
N GLY A 57 3.03 -18.41 15.16
CA GLY A 57 4.04 -19.16 14.40
C GLY A 57 4.19 -18.76 12.93
N TRP A 58 3.49 -17.72 12.47
CA TRP A 58 3.67 -17.21 11.11
C TRP A 58 5.00 -16.47 11.00
N GLN A 59 5.69 -16.71 9.88
CA GLN A 59 7.02 -16.16 9.61
C GLN A 59 6.96 -15.16 8.48
N ARG A 60 7.62 -14.01 8.68
CA ARG A 60 7.72 -12.98 7.65
C ARG A 60 8.64 -13.42 6.53
N GLN A 61 8.13 -13.34 5.30
CA GLN A 61 8.87 -13.61 4.08
C GLN A 61 9.83 -12.46 3.74
N VAL A 62 10.96 -12.80 3.13
CA VAL A 62 11.92 -11.83 2.61
C VAL A 62 11.33 -11.18 1.36
N ARG A 63 11.38 -9.85 1.27
CA ARG A 63 10.84 -9.12 0.13
C ARG A 63 11.73 -9.29 -1.11
N GLY A 64 11.12 -9.68 -2.22
CA GLY A 64 11.67 -9.58 -3.56
C GLY A 64 11.66 -8.13 -4.09
N ARG A 65 12.44 -7.89 -5.15
CA ARG A 65 12.61 -6.56 -5.76
C ARG A 65 11.30 -6.02 -6.36
N SER A 66 10.45 -6.90 -6.88
CA SER A 66 9.18 -6.59 -7.55
C SER A 66 7.98 -6.59 -6.61
N ASP A 67 8.17 -6.88 -5.33
CA ASP A 67 7.05 -7.10 -4.43
C ASP A 67 6.27 -5.81 -4.16
N GLY A 68 4.96 -5.97 -3.99
CA GLY A 68 4.08 -4.91 -3.52
C GLY A 68 4.40 -4.51 -2.07
N PRO A 69 3.73 -3.46 -1.56
CA PRO A 69 4.03 -2.90 -0.24
C PRO A 69 3.54 -3.77 0.93
N ALA A 70 2.96 -4.95 0.65
CA ALA A 70 2.53 -5.87 1.68
C ALA A 70 3.73 -6.49 2.39
N GLN A 71 3.62 -6.65 3.72
CA GLN A 71 4.46 -7.57 4.47
C GLN A 71 3.82 -8.94 4.38
N VAL A 72 4.51 -9.89 3.75
CA VAL A 72 3.99 -11.24 3.51
C VAL A 72 4.43 -12.17 4.62
N PHE A 73 3.52 -13.00 5.11
CA PHE A 73 3.72 -14.00 6.14
C PHE A 73 3.28 -15.36 5.63
N SER A 74 4.06 -16.40 5.94
CA SER A 74 3.74 -17.79 5.64
C SER A 74 3.84 -18.63 6.91
N HIS A 75 3.20 -19.80 6.93
CA HIS A 75 3.27 -20.71 8.07
C HIS A 75 3.49 -22.14 7.57
N PRO A 76 4.38 -22.94 8.20
CA PRO A 76 4.70 -24.30 7.72
C PRO A 76 3.48 -25.22 7.56
N ASP A 77 2.52 -25.10 8.48
CA ASP A 77 1.30 -25.92 8.48
C ASP A 77 0.23 -25.48 7.46
N TYR A 78 0.43 -24.37 6.73
CA TYR A 78 -0.55 -23.82 5.79
C TYR A 78 0.08 -23.55 4.42
N GLN A 79 -0.66 -23.83 3.35
CA GLN A 79 -0.18 -23.56 1.97
C GLN A 79 -0.42 -22.11 1.51
N GLY A 80 -1.06 -21.28 2.33
CA GLY A 80 -1.40 -19.89 2.00
C GLY A 80 -0.43 -18.86 2.58
N GLU A 81 -0.59 -17.62 2.12
CA GLU A 81 0.17 -16.47 2.58
C GLU A 81 -0.75 -15.35 3.05
N ILE A 82 -0.29 -14.60 4.06
CA ILE A 82 -0.99 -13.42 4.58
C ILE A 82 -0.17 -12.18 4.23
N GLY A 83 -0.76 -11.27 3.46
CA GLY A 83 -0.19 -9.97 3.15
C GLY A 83 -0.78 -8.87 4.02
N LEU A 84 0.03 -8.20 4.84
CA LEU A 84 -0.38 -7.01 5.60
C LEU A 84 0.06 -5.73 4.88
N ILE A 85 -0.90 -4.91 4.43
CA ILE A 85 -0.66 -3.58 3.86
C ILE A 85 -0.99 -2.53 4.92
N MET A 86 0.05 -1.89 5.45
CA MET A 86 -0.02 -0.94 6.55
C MET A 86 0.43 0.46 6.10
N PRO A 87 -0.42 1.24 5.41
CA PRO A 87 -0.02 2.51 4.79
C PRO A 87 0.31 3.62 5.80
N TYR A 88 -0.11 3.48 7.06
CA TYR A 88 0.17 4.45 8.14
C TYR A 88 1.45 4.14 8.95
N GLU A 89 2.12 3.03 8.66
CA GLU A 89 3.42 2.70 9.27
C GLU A 89 4.49 3.73 8.87
N LYS A 90 5.37 4.06 9.81
CA LYS A 90 6.42 5.06 9.62
C LYS A 90 7.30 4.77 8.40
N ASP A 91 7.61 3.49 8.18
CA ASP A 91 8.56 3.04 7.16
C ASP A 91 7.89 2.46 5.90
N PHE A 92 6.56 2.62 5.76
CA PHE A 92 5.82 2.13 4.59
C PHE A 92 6.42 2.64 3.26
N CYS A 93 6.81 3.92 3.23
CA CYS A 93 7.37 4.57 2.04
C CYS A 93 8.81 4.15 1.73
N ALA A 94 9.59 3.75 2.73
CA ALA A 94 11.02 3.49 2.60
C ALA A 94 11.32 2.42 1.55
N SER A 95 10.37 1.50 1.35
CA SER A 95 10.49 0.40 0.41
C SER A 95 9.52 0.47 -0.77
N CYS A 96 8.90 1.64 -0.99
CA CYS A 96 7.93 1.87 -2.05
C CYS A 96 8.59 2.04 -3.42
N ASN A 97 8.31 1.11 -4.32
CA ASN A 97 8.84 1.03 -5.69
C ASN A 97 7.79 1.40 -6.77
N ARG A 98 6.64 1.97 -6.38
CA ARG A 98 5.53 2.25 -7.31
C ARG A 98 5.54 3.69 -7.83
N LEU A 99 5.35 3.81 -9.13
CA LEU A 99 4.98 5.04 -9.83
C LEU A 99 3.63 4.82 -10.50
N ARG A 100 2.86 5.89 -10.72
CA ARG A 100 1.59 5.81 -11.43
C ARG A 100 1.55 6.86 -12.52
N VAL A 101 0.89 6.55 -13.63
CA VAL A 101 0.55 7.52 -14.67
C VAL A 101 -0.97 7.65 -14.70
N SER A 102 -1.48 8.85 -14.54
CA SER A 102 -2.93 9.10 -14.62
C SER A 102 -3.41 9.03 -16.07
N ALA A 103 -4.72 8.88 -16.26
CA ALA A 103 -5.34 8.80 -17.59
C ALA A 103 -5.08 10.04 -18.47
N ILE A 104 -4.78 11.20 -17.86
CA ILE A 104 -4.43 12.43 -18.58
C ILE A 104 -2.95 12.53 -18.96
N GLY A 105 -2.13 11.55 -18.56
CA GLY A 105 -0.70 11.47 -18.89
C GLY A 105 0.24 12.14 -17.89
N ASN A 106 -0.17 12.27 -16.62
CA ASN A 106 0.70 12.81 -15.57
C ASN A 106 1.34 11.69 -14.76
N LEU A 107 2.65 11.76 -14.54
CA LEU A 107 3.41 10.91 -13.63
C LEU A 107 3.21 11.34 -12.18
N HIS A 108 2.67 10.45 -11.37
CA HIS A 108 2.55 10.59 -9.92
C HIS A 108 3.62 9.73 -9.23
N LEU A 109 4.49 10.40 -8.46
CA LEU A 109 5.59 9.75 -7.73
C LEU A 109 5.12 9.10 -6.41
N CYS A 110 3.92 9.47 -5.95
CA CYS A 110 3.30 8.97 -4.74
C CYS A 110 1.77 8.95 -4.93
N LEU A 111 1.08 8.00 -4.28
CA LEU A 111 -0.38 7.95 -4.26
C LEU A 111 -1.00 9.19 -3.58
N PHE A 112 -0.31 9.74 -2.59
CA PHE A 112 -0.76 10.90 -1.81
C PHE A 112 -0.01 12.18 -2.19
N GLY A 113 0.75 12.14 -3.30
CA GLY A 113 1.50 13.29 -3.80
C GLY A 113 0.57 14.25 -4.54
N GLU A 114 0.71 15.55 -4.25
CA GLU A 114 -0.17 16.59 -4.80
C GLU A 114 0.18 16.99 -6.24
N GLN A 115 1.44 16.79 -6.66
CA GLN A 115 1.95 17.26 -7.94
C GLN A 115 2.25 16.10 -8.87
N GLY A 116 1.61 16.12 -10.05
CA GLY A 116 1.92 15.22 -11.16
C GLY A 116 2.84 15.90 -12.16
N ILE A 117 3.80 15.16 -12.71
CA ILE A 117 4.71 15.65 -13.76
C ILE A 117 4.07 15.33 -15.11
N THR A 118 3.83 16.32 -15.96
CA THR A 118 3.29 16.06 -17.31
C THR A 118 4.28 15.22 -18.12
N LEU A 119 3.79 14.08 -18.61
CA LEU A 119 4.46 13.27 -19.62
C LEU A 119 3.75 13.34 -20.97
N ARG A 120 2.51 13.85 -21.01
CA ARG A 120 1.65 13.82 -22.20
C ARG A 120 2.30 14.43 -23.44
N ASP A 121 3.03 15.53 -23.27
CA ASP A 121 3.77 16.22 -24.33
C ASP A 121 4.89 15.36 -24.95
N LEU A 122 5.43 14.40 -24.19
CA LEU A 122 6.50 13.50 -24.61
C LEU A 122 6.01 12.12 -25.05
N LEU A 123 4.70 11.85 -24.93
CA LEU A 123 4.08 10.60 -25.38
C LEU A 123 3.50 10.73 -26.80
N ALA A 124 3.61 11.91 -27.41
CA ALA A 124 3.05 12.19 -28.73
C ALA A 124 3.92 11.68 -29.89
N ASP A 125 5.22 11.47 -29.66
CA ASP A 125 6.20 11.07 -30.68
C ASP A 125 7.27 10.13 -30.09
N ASP A 126 7.48 8.98 -30.74
CA ASP A 126 8.50 7.99 -30.36
C ASP A 126 9.92 8.56 -30.45
N GLY A 127 10.15 9.61 -31.26
CA GLY A 127 11.42 10.34 -31.34
C GLY A 127 11.82 11.04 -30.02
N GLN A 128 10.91 11.14 -29.05
CA GLN A 128 11.11 11.81 -27.77
C GLN A 128 11.47 10.87 -26.61
N LEU A 129 11.76 9.60 -26.89
CA LEU A 129 12.02 8.57 -25.88
C LEU A 129 13.10 8.97 -24.86
N GLU A 130 14.19 9.59 -25.30
CA GLU A 130 15.27 9.99 -24.40
C GLU A 130 14.87 11.16 -23.50
N GLN A 131 14.12 12.13 -24.02
CA GLN A 131 13.53 13.22 -23.25
C GLN A 131 12.55 12.68 -22.21
N LEU A 132 11.76 11.66 -22.55
CA LEU A 132 10.84 10.99 -21.64
C LEU A 132 11.59 10.32 -20.50
N LYS A 133 12.63 9.53 -20.80
CA LYS A 133 13.49 8.89 -19.79
C LYS A 133 14.11 9.93 -18.85
N MET A 134 14.69 10.99 -19.40
CA MET A 134 15.29 12.06 -18.61
C MET A 134 14.26 12.70 -17.68
N ARG A 135 13.04 13.01 -18.17
CA ARG A 135 12.00 13.63 -17.34
C ARG A 135 11.54 12.73 -16.20
N ILE A 136 11.38 11.43 -16.45
CA ILE A 136 11.05 10.45 -15.40
C ILE A 136 12.18 10.38 -14.37
N GLN A 137 13.44 10.30 -14.81
CA GLN A 137 14.61 10.24 -13.93
C GLN A 137 14.76 11.50 -13.08
N SER A 138 14.62 12.69 -13.67
CA SER A 138 14.63 13.95 -12.93
C SER A 138 13.48 14.04 -11.94
N GLY A 139 12.28 13.59 -12.34
CA GLY A 139 11.12 13.50 -11.45
C GLY A 139 11.42 12.63 -10.23
N LEU A 140 12.02 11.46 -10.42
CA LEU A 140 12.39 10.56 -9.32
C LEU A 140 13.32 11.20 -8.28
N GLN A 141 14.19 12.13 -8.67
CA GLN A 141 15.03 12.86 -7.71
C GLN A 141 14.23 13.77 -6.77
N THR A 142 13.02 14.17 -7.17
CA THR A 142 12.10 14.97 -6.35
C THR A 142 11.17 14.13 -5.48
N LYS A 143 11.22 12.78 -5.61
CA LYS A 143 10.37 11.88 -4.84
C LYS A 143 10.73 11.99 -3.35
N LYS A 144 9.79 12.53 -2.57
CA LYS A 144 9.92 12.57 -1.12
C LYS A 144 10.03 11.15 -0.55
N GLN A 145 10.91 10.97 0.43
CA GLN A 145 11.13 9.68 1.08
C GLN A 145 9.92 9.20 1.88
N THR A 146 9.06 10.12 2.35
CA THR A 146 7.86 9.78 3.12
C THR A 146 6.69 10.68 2.70
N HIS A 147 5.49 10.16 2.84
CA HIS A 147 4.30 10.98 3.05
C HIS A 147 3.98 10.94 4.54
N PHE A 148 3.67 12.08 5.15
CA PHE A 148 3.44 12.19 6.59
C PHE A 148 2.02 11.71 6.99
N LEU A 149 1.52 10.60 6.39
CA LEU A 149 0.22 10.02 6.75
C LEU A 149 0.15 9.60 8.22
N HIS A 150 1.27 9.12 8.78
CA HIS A 150 1.38 8.83 10.21
C HIS A 150 1.18 10.08 11.10
N GLN A 151 1.30 11.28 10.52
CA GLN A 151 1.03 12.57 11.17
C GLN A 151 -0.35 13.14 10.79
N GLY A 152 -1.20 12.34 10.12
CA GLY A 152 -2.52 12.77 9.64
C GLY A 152 -2.51 13.60 8.37
N ASN A 153 -1.37 13.72 7.69
CA ASN A 153 -1.26 14.49 6.44
C ASN A 153 -1.47 13.56 5.24
N SER A 154 -2.72 13.46 4.78
CA SER A 154 -3.09 12.74 3.55
C SER A 154 -2.82 13.54 2.26
N GLY A 155 -2.34 14.78 2.37
CA GLY A 155 -2.35 15.75 1.27
C GLY A 155 -3.76 15.99 0.73
N LEU A 156 -3.84 16.45 -0.52
CA LEU A 156 -5.10 16.71 -1.24
C LEU A 156 -5.80 15.45 -1.79
N THR A 157 -5.21 14.26 -1.67
CA THR A 157 -5.80 13.04 -2.24
C THR A 157 -6.91 12.52 -1.32
N GLN A 158 -8.11 13.05 -1.50
CA GLN A 158 -9.30 12.65 -0.74
C GLN A 158 -9.88 11.32 -1.21
N ASN A 159 -9.63 10.92 -2.46
CA ASN A 159 -10.18 9.68 -3.02
C ASN A 159 -9.16 8.96 -3.91
N LEU A 160 -8.82 7.72 -3.54
CA LEU A 160 -7.83 6.89 -4.23
C LEU A 160 -8.27 6.45 -5.64
N SER A 161 -9.57 6.47 -5.92
CA SER A 161 -10.12 6.08 -7.23
C SER A 161 -9.65 6.98 -8.38
N PHE A 162 -9.32 8.24 -8.09
CA PHE A 162 -8.87 9.21 -9.10
C PHE A 162 -7.49 8.87 -9.71
N ILE A 163 -6.67 8.12 -8.99
CA ILE A 163 -5.29 7.77 -9.39
C ILE A 163 -5.18 6.24 -9.67
N GLY A 164 -6.31 5.54 -9.82
CA GLY A 164 -6.34 4.10 -10.09
C GLY A 164 -5.96 3.27 -8.85
N GLY A 165 -6.97 3.07 -7.98
CA GLY A 165 -6.89 2.24 -6.77
C GLY A 165 -6.67 0.78 -7.06
#